data_AF-A0A822IC49-F1
#
_entry.id   AF-A0A822IC49-F1
#
_cell.length_a   1.000
_cell.length_b   1.000
_cell.length_c   1.000
_cell.angle_alpha   90.00
_cell.angle_beta   90.00
_cell.angle_gamma   90.00
#
_symmetry.space_group_name_H-M   'P 1'
#
loop_
_entity.id
_entity.type
_entity.pdbx_description
1 polymer ?
#
loop_
_entity_poly.entity_id
_entity_poly.type
_entity_poly.pdbx_seq_one_letter_code
_entity_poly.pdbx_strand_id
1 'polypeptide(L)'
;MPHIMELFGKTRVVVKDGEVVEVGEPVADWCPVFSKVSNVSRLTSQEAKKNMEYRIRELGMFTPERKLDQGVFVNFGASEIMMTALSRGLIDSTVTVCDGAGTVITDNPALVQGMGALMSGLIETEPIAQIIAGIQARGGFVLDKENARIDQAGGLLRAYELGYRNIAVSVVSPADAGKLRLIEKEKNIELILIGAHLTGIRSKEARELIAKMDIITGCASFMVRRLVRPVLQAGTSVPMFALTQKGKEMIIERAKEIDSPILTSTAQLPVLPEHKQPRPMS
;
A
#
# COMPACT_ATOMS: atom_id res chain seq x y z
N MET A 1 5.78 22.89 -2.31
CA MET A 1 5.46 22.11 -3.52
C MET A 1 4.21 21.28 -3.22
N PRO A 2 3.32 21.04 -4.18
CA PRO A 2 2.10 20.29 -3.89
C PRO A 2 2.41 18.83 -3.54
N HIS A 3 1.64 18.26 -2.62
CA HIS A 3 1.54 16.81 -2.46
C HIS A 3 0.43 16.28 -3.38
N ILE A 4 0.67 15.15 -4.04
CA ILE A 4 -0.29 14.53 -4.98
C ILE A 4 -0.53 13.09 -4.55
N MET A 5 -1.78 12.74 -4.33
CA MET A 5 -2.19 11.37 -4.02
C MET A 5 -3.41 10.98 -4.84
N GLU A 6 -3.47 9.72 -5.24
CA GLU A 6 -4.65 9.09 -5.78
C GLU A 6 -5.36 8.28 -4.68
N LEU A 7 -6.62 8.61 -4.41
CA LEU A 7 -7.47 7.89 -3.46
C LEU A 7 -8.89 7.75 -4.01
N PHE A 8 -9.75 7.04 -3.29
CA PHE A 8 -11.19 7.14 -3.49
C PHE A 8 -11.64 6.90 -4.95
N GLY A 9 -11.34 5.71 -5.48
CA GLY A 9 -11.63 5.40 -6.89
C GLY A 9 -10.61 5.98 -7.88
N LYS A 10 -9.34 6.11 -7.46
CA LYS A 10 -8.25 6.72 -8.25
C LYS A 10 -8.51 8.19 -8.62
N THR A 11 -9.21 8.89 -7.74
CA THR A 11 -9.35 10.33 -7.79
C THR A 11 -8.02 10.98 -7.44
N ARG A 12 -7.48 11.79 -8.35
CA ARG A 12 -6.30 12.62 -8.08
C ARG A 12 -6.68 13.75 -7.12
N VAL A 13 -5.95 13.91 -6.03
CA VAL A 13 -6.12 14.99 -5.07
C VAL A 13 -4.78 15.69 -4.86
N VAL A 14 -4.80 17.02 -4.89
CA VAL A 14 -3.64 17.88 -4.62
C VAL A 14 -3.84 18.58 -3.29
N VAL A 15 -2.84 18.45 -2.42
CA VAL A 15 -2.79 19.10 -1.12
C VAL A 15 -1.61 20.07 -1.11
N LYS A 16 -1.84 21.28 -0.62
CA LYS A 16 -0.81 22.30 -0.44
C LYS A 16 -1.01 22.96 0.91
N ASP A 17 0.05 23.06 1.70
CA ASP A 17 0.03 23.70 3.02
C ASP A 17 -1.08 23.13 3.95
N GLY A 18 -1.32 21.81 3.88
CA GLY A 18 -2.37 21.14 4.64
C GLY A 18 -3.80 21.35 4.13
N GLU A 19 -3.99 22.00 2.97
CA GLU A 19 -5.31 22.24 2.39
C GLU A 19 -5.51 21.54 1.04
N VAL A 20 -6.73 21.04 0.80
CA VAL A 20 -7.08 20.44 -0.49
C VAL A 20 -7.36 21.52 -1.51
N VAL A 21 -6.44 21.70 -2.47
CA VAL A 21 -6.50 22.76 -3.49
C VAL A 21 -7.05 22.28 -4.84
N GLU A 22 -6.97 20.99 -5.13
CA GLU A 22 -7.49 20.41 -6.37
C GLU A 22 -8.01 18.99 -6.12
N VAL A 23 -9.13 18.64 -6.76
CA VAL A 23 -9.69 17.30 -6.76
C VAL A 23 -10.20 16.98 -8.16
N GLY A 24 -9.70 15.89 -8.75
CA GLY A 24 -10.18 15.37 -10.03
C GLY A 24 -11.44 14.52 -9.88
N GLU A 25 -11.84 13.87 -10.96
CA GLU A 25 -12.98 12.94 -10.98
C GLU A 25 -12.53 11.50 -10.66
N PRO A 26 -13.36 10.71 -9.94
CA PRO A 26 -13.09 9.30 -9.70
C PRO A 26 -13.24 8.48 -10.99
N VAL A 27 -12.43 7.43 -11.12
CA VAL A 27 -12.54 6.43 -12.20
C VAL A 27 -13.60 5.37 -11.90
N ALA A 28 -13.84 5.09 -10.62
CA ALA A 28 -14.87 4.16 -10.16
C ALA A 28 -16.04 4.93 -9.51
N ASP A 29 -17.26 4.44 -9.67
CA ASP A 29 -18.48 5.04 -9.11
C ASP A 29 -18.80 4.52 -7.71
N TRP A 30 -18.33 3.32 -7.36
CA TRP A 30 -18.65 2.66 -6.11
C TRP A 30 -17.54 1.73 -5.64
N CYS A 31 -17.30 1.72 -4.33
CA CYS A 31 -16.36 0.81 -3.68
C CYS A 31 -16.96 0.27 -2.36
N PRO A 32 -16.95 -1.06 -2.16
CA PRO A 32 -17.48 -1.69 -0.95
C PRO A 32 -16.77 -1.26 0.33
N VAL A 33 -15.47 -0.92 0.24
CA VAL A 33 -14.69 -0.45 1.39
C VAL A 33 -15.21 0.91 1.86
N PHE A 34 -15.36 1.88 0.96
CA PHE A 34 -15.86 3.21 1.33
C PHE A 34 -17.35 3.21 1.68
N SER A 35 -18.15 2.35 1.06
CA SER A 35 -19.54 2.13 1.46
C SER A 35 -19.64 1.64 2.90
N LYS A 36 -18.81 0.66 3.30
CA LYS A 36 -18.83 0.12 4.67
C LYS A 36 -18.19 1.05 5.70
N VAL A 37 -17.06 1.66 5.38
CA VAL A 37 -16.22 2.39 6.34
C VAL A 37 -16.61 3.86 6.46
N SER A 38 -17.14 4.46 5.39
CA SER A 38 -17.45 5.90 5.34
C SER A 38 -18.91 6.18 4.97
N ASN A 39 -19.76 5.14 4.88
CA ASN A 39 -21.17 5.24 4.49
C ASN A 39 -21.39 5.97 3.15
N VAL A 40 -20.44 5.81 2.21
CA VAL A 40 -20.50 6.48 0.90
C VAL A 40 -21.14 5.58 -0.14
N SER A 41 -22.30 6.01 -0.65
CA SER A 41 -23.07 5.29 -1.67
C SER A 41 -22.58 5.55 -3.10
N ARG A 42 -21.87 6.65 -3.35
CA ARG A 42 -21.28 6.98 -4.65
C ARG A 42 -19.96 7.72 -4.48
N LEU A 43 -18.95 7.29 -5.22
CA LEU A 43 -17.66 7.99 -5.28
C LEU A 43 -17.82 9.23 -6.16
N THR A 44 -17.49 10.39 -5.60
CA THR A 44 -17.53 11.70 -6.29
C THR A 44 -16.33 12.52 -5.86
N SER A 45 -15.99 13.55 -6.63
CA SER A 45 -14.94 14.52 -6.30
C SER A 45 -15.17 15.19 -4.94
N GLN A 46 -16.44 15.47 -4.59
CA GLN A 46 -16.79 16.04 -3.30
C GLN A 46 -16.53 15.06 -2.14
N GLU A 47 -16.88 13.79 -2.31
CA GLU A 47 -16.62 12.76 -1.29
C GLU A 47 -15.12 12.42 -1.19
N ALA A 48 -14.38 12.47 -2.31
CA ALA A 48 -12.92 12.37 -2.30
C ALA A 48 -12.27 13.53 -1.53
N LYS A 49 -12.74 14.76 -1.73
CA LYS A 49 -12.30 15.95 -0.97
C LYS A 49 -12.53 15.75 0.53
N LYS A 50 -13.76 15.41 0.93
CA LYS A 50 -14.11 15.14 2.34
C LYS A 50 -13.24 14.03 2.94
N ASN A 51 -12.97 12.97 2.18
CA ASN A 51 -12.13 11.87 2.64
C ASN A 51 -10.68 12.31 2.86
N MET A 52 -10.13 13.16 1.99
CA MET A 52 -8.81 13.75 2.18
C MET A 52 -8.78 14.69 3.38
N GLU A 53 -9.73 15.61 3.49
CA GLU A 53 -9.83 16.55 4.62
C GLU A 53 -9.98 15.81 5.96
N TYR A 54 -10.69 14.67 5.97
CA TYR A 54 -10.73 13.76 7.11
C TYR A 54 -9.32 13.22 7.45
N ARG A 55 -8.56 12.72 6.46
CA ARG A 55 -7.21 12.19 6.72
C ARG A 55 -6.24 13.28 7.20
N ILE A 56 -6.33 14.48 6.64
CA ILE A 56 -5.54 15.63 7.10
C ILE A 56 -5.87 15.92 8.57
N ARG A 57 -7.15 16.08 8.91
CA ARG A 57 -7.58 16.40 10.28
C ARG A 57 -7.27 15.30 11.30
N GLU A 58 -7.56 14.04 10.96
CA GLU A 58 -7.45 12.93 11.92
C GLU A 58 -6.02 12.38 12.03
N LEU A 59 -5.26 12.37 10.94
CA LEU A 59 -3.94 11.74 10.86
C LEU A 59 -2.78 12.75 10.71
N GLY A 60 -3.08 14.03 10.50
CA GLY A 60 -2.08 15.04 10.15
C GLY A 60 -1.43 14.79 8.78
N MET A 61 -2.13 14.10 7.87
CA MET A 61 -1.58 13.75 6.55
C MET A 61 -1.16 15.01 5.78
N PHE A 62 0.04 15.03 5.21
CA PHE A 62 0.66 16.17 4.52
C PHE A 62 0.89 17.42 5.42
N THR A 63 0.99 17.24 6.74
CA THR A 63 1.20 18.34 7.69
C THR A 63 2.26 18.01 8.74
N PRO A 64 2.89 19.01 9.39
CA PRO A 64 3.79 18.79 10.53
C PRO A 64 3.20 17.93 11.67
N GLU A 65 1.88 17.88 11.80
CA GLU A 65 1.14 17.16 12.84
C GLU A 65 0.92 15.66 12.51
N ARG A 66 1.61 15.12 11.49
CA ARG A 66 1.45 13.72 11.06
C ARG A 66 1.64 12.72 12.20
N LYS A 67 0.61 11.92 12.45
CA LYS A 67 0.62 10.83 13.43
C LYS A 67 1.23 9.55 12.86
N LEU A 68 2.43 9.21 13.30
CA LEU A 68 3.20 8.03 12.84
C LEU A 68 2.98 6.77 13.70
N ASP A 69 1.92 6.78 14.52
CA ASP A 69 1.55 5.75 15.49
C ASP A 69 0.07 5.39 15.33
N GLN A 70 -0.25 4.73 14.22
CA GLN A 70 -1.61 4.26 13.93
C GLN A 70 -1.73 2.77 14.19
N GLY A 71 -2.88 2.35 14.69
CA GLY A 71 -3.22 0.93 14.85
C GLY A 71 -3.69 0.28 13.55
N VAL A 72 -4.14 -0.96 13.67
CA VAL A 72 -4.77 -1.73 12.58
C VAL A 72 -6.03 -1.01 12.09
N PHE A 73 -6.12 -0.75 10.78
CA PHE A 73 -7.30 -0.12 10.18
C PHE A 73 -8.19 -1.14 9.47
N VAL A 74 -7.57 -2.09 8.77
CA VAL A 74 -8.26 -3.21 8.10
C VAL A 74 -7.61 -4.53 8.45
N ASN A 75 -8.39 -5.60 8.45
CA ASN A 75 -7.90 -6.94 8.77
C ASN A 75 -6.74 -7.39 7.86
N PHE A 76 -6.85 -7.10 6.56
CA PHE A 76 -5.86 -7.48 5.54
C PHE A 76 -5.52 -6.31 4.63
N GLY A 77 -4.68 -5.40 5.10
CA GLY A 77 -4.03 -4.37 4.27
C GLY A 77 -2.54 -4.63 4.11
N ALA A 78 -1.91 -3.93 3.16
CA ALA A 78 -0.49 -4.11 2.87
C ALA A 78 0.39 -3.76 4.09
N SER A 79 0.10 -2.63 4.76
CA SER A 79 0.84 -2.22 5.95
C SER A 79 0.58 -3.14 7.14
N GLU A 80 -0.65 -3.63 7.32
CA GLU A 80 -0.95 -4.60 8.39
C GLU A 80 -0.22 -5.93 8.19
N ILE A 81 -0.14 -6.41 6.94
CA ILE A 81 0.61 -7.63 6.59
C ILE A 81 2.11 -7.41 6.86
N MET A 82 2.68 -6.29 6.42
CA MET A 82 4.11 -6.00 6.65
C MET A 82 4.43 -5.80 8.14
N MET A 83 3.59 -5.08 8.88
CA MET A 83 3.72 -4.91 10.33
C MET A 83 3.72 -6.27 11.04
N THR A 84 2.78 -7.14 10.70
CA THR A 84 2.71 -8.47 11.33
C THR A 84 3.94 -9.31 10.97
N ALA A 85 4.36 -9.28 9.70
CA ALA A 85 5.52 -10.04 9.24
C ALA A 85 6.84 -9.58 9.89
N LEU A 86 7.04 -8.26 10.10
CA LEU A 86 8.16 -7.75 10.89
C LEU A 86 8.08 -8.24 12.35
N SER A 87 6.90 -8.08 12.98
CA SER A 87 6.69 -8.46 14.39
C SER A 87 6.92 -9.96 14.64
N ARG A 88 6.73 -10.78 13.61
CA ARG A 88 6.88 -12.24 13.65
C ARG A 88 8.21 -12.72 13.06
N GLY A 89 9.09 -11.82 12.62
CA GLY A 89 10.41 -12.14 12.08
C GLY A 89 10.42 -12.84 10.72
N LEU A 90 9.33 -12.73 9.94
CA LEU A 90 9.28 -13.25 8.56
C LEU A 90 10.03 -12.34 7.57
N ILE A 91 10.14 -11.06 7.91
CA ILE A 91 10.95 -10.05 7.23
C ILE A 91 11.72 -9.27 8.29
N ASP A 92 12.86 -8.70 7.90
CA ASP A 92 13.73 -7.92 8.79
C ASP A 92 13.69 -6.41 8.50
N SER A 93 13.14 -5.98 7.35
CA SER A 93 12.88 -4.58 7.07
C SER A 93 11.81 -4.41 5.99
N THR A 94 11.29 -3.19 5.88
CA THR A 94 10.44 -2.75 4.78
C THR A 94 11.06 -1.59 4.02
N VAL A 95 10.67 -1.43 2.76
CA VAL A 95 10.84 -0.21 1.97
C VAL A 95 9.45 0.23 1.54
N THR A 96 8.96 1.31 2.13
CA THR A 96 7.62 1.85 1.92
C THR A 96 7.68 3.35 1.66
N VAL A 97 6.52 3.98 1.50
CA VAL A 97 6.42 5.43 1.28
C VAL A 97 5.66 6.10 2.41
N CYS A 98 6.06 7.33 2.74
CA CYS A 98 5.35 8.19 3.69
C CYS A 98 5.17 9.57 3.09
N ASP A 99 3.98 10.15 3.27
CA ASP A 99 3.75 11.56 2.98
C ASP A 99 4.72 12.43 3.78
N GLY A 100 5.26 13.47 3.15
CA GLY A 100 6.26 14.33 3.77
C GLY A 100 7.69 13.77 3.85
N ALA A 101 7.93 12.52 3.40
CA ALA A 101 9.25 11.89 3.52
C ALA A 101 9.66 11.03 2.31
N GLY A 102 8.74 10.68 1.40
CA GLY A 102 9.07 9.86 0.24
C GLY A 102 9.36 8.42 0.64
N THR A 103 10.45 7.84 0.16
CA THR A 103 10.85 6.47 0.50
C THR A 103 11.47 6.36 1.89
N VAL A 104 10.94 5.42 2.67
CA VAL A 104 11.36 5.12 4.04
C VAL A 104 11.73 3.64 4.17
N ILE A 105 12.88 3.38 4.80
CA ILE A 105 13.31 2.04 5.23
C ILE A 105 13.11 1.92 6.73
N THR A 106 12.47 0.86 7.20
CA THR A 106 12.35 0.60 8.65
C THR A 106 12.03 -0.86 8.95
N ASP A 107 12.57 -1.33 10.07
CA ASP A 107 12.28 -2.60 10.74
C ASP A 107 11.24 -2.45 11.86
N ASN A 108 10.80 -1.22 12.18
CA ASN A 108 9.83 -0.95 13.23
C ASN A 108 8.40 -1.22 12.74
N PRO A 109 7.70 -2.26 13.26
CA PRO A 109 6.35 -2.61 12.82
C PRO A 109 5.34 -1.48 13.01
N ALA A 110 5.39 -0.79 14.16
CA ALA A 110 4.45 0.27 14.49
C ALA A 110 4.61 1.47 13.55
N LEU A 111 5.85 1.76 13.14
CA LEU A 111 6.13 2.83 12.18
C LEU A 111 5.60 2.47 10.78
N VAL A 112 5.79 1.23 10.31
CA VAL A 112 5.23 0.76 9.03
C VAL A 112 3.72 0.95 8.99
N GLN A 113 3.02 0.54 10.06
CA GLN A 113 1.58 0.73 10.14
C GLN A 113 1.21 2.22 10.28
N GLY A 114 1.93 3.00 11.09
CA GLY A 114 1.69 4.43 11.26
C GLY A 114 1.78 5.24 9.97
N MET A 115 2.75 4.90 9.10
CA MET A 115 2.92 5.51 7.79
C MET A 115 1.87 5.01 6.79
N GLY A 116 1.60 3.70 6.77
CA GLY A 116 0.75 3.06 5.77
C GLY A 116 -0.75 3.10 6.05
N ALA A 117 -1.17 3.28 7.30
CA ALA A 117 -2.58 3.34 7.68
C ALA A 117 -3.28 4.46 6.92
N LEU A 118 -4.33 4.11 6.17
CA LEU A 118 -5.06 5.03 5.30
C LEU A 118 -4.20 5.74 4.24
N MET A 119 -2.97 5.26 3.97
CA MET A 119 -2.20 5.68 2.81
C MET A 119 -2.81 5.05 1.56
N SER A 120 -2.88 5.83 0.47
CA SER A 120 -3.34 5.34 -0.84
C SER A 120 -2.22 5.48 -1.87
N GLY A 121 -2.52 5.75 -3.13
CA GLY A 121 -1.49 5.89 -4.17
C GLY A 121 -0.77 7.24 -4.06
N LEU A 122 0.26 7.35 -3.23
CA LEU A 122 1.10 8.54 -3.17
C LEU A 122 1.88 8.70 -4.49
N ILE A 123 1.67 9.82 -5.17
CA ILE A 123 2.30 10.12 -6.47
C ILE A 123 3.48 11.06 -6.30
N GLU A 124 3.28 12.11 -5.52
CA GLU A 124 4.28 13.16 -5.28
C GLU A 124 4.13 13.69 -3.86
N THR A 125 5.26 14.06 -3.26
CA THR A 125 5.30 14.69 -1.94
C THR A 125 6.54 15.55 -1.83
N GLU A 126 6.50 16.54 -0.95
CA GLU A 126 7.67 17.32 -0.56
C GLU A 126 8.13 16.98 0.86
N PRO A 127 9.37 17.33 1.27
CA PRO A 127 9.84 17.05 2.61
C PRO A 127 9.13 17.92 3.66
N ILE A 128 8.68 17.28 4.74
CA ILE A 128 8.19 17.96 5.94
C ILE A 128 9.12 17.56 7.09
N ALA A 129 9.87 18.54 7.60
CA ALA A 129 10.95 18.31 8.56
C ALA A 129 10.50 17.55 9.82
N GLN A 130 9.31 17.87 10.32
CA GLN A 130 8.71 17.25 11.50
C GLN A 130 8.36 15.77 11.25
N ILE A 131 7.89 15.44 10.05
CA ILE A 131 7.61 14.05 9.66
C ILE A 131 8.91 13.27 9.54
N ILE A 132 9.91 13.82 8.86
CA ILE A 132 11.23 13.19 8.72
C ILE A 132 11.86 12.95 10.09
N ALA A 133 11.86 13.96 10.97
CA ALA A 133 12.36 13.82 12.33
C ALA A 133 11.57 12.76 13.12
N GLY A 134 10.24 12.74 12.99
CA GLY A 134 9.36 11.76 13.63
C GLY A 134 9.61 10.32 13.17
N ILE A 135 9.91 10.11 11.89
CA ILE A 135 10.31 8.82 11.30
C ILE A 135 11.67 8.40 11.89
N GLN A 136 12.66 9.29 11.88
CA GLN A 136 14.00 8.98 12.39
C GLN A 136 14.01 8.67 13.89
N ALA A 137 13.24 9.41 14.69
CA ALA A 137 13.09 9.17 16.12
C ALA A 137 12.47 7.80 16.43
N ARG A 138 11.76 7.19 15.47
CA ARG A 138 11.15 5.87 15.56
C ARG A 138 11.98 4.77 14.88
N GLY A 139 13.23 5.05 14.53
CA GLY A 139 14.14 4.08 13.89
C GLY A 139 13.96 3.94 12.37
N GLY A 140 13.23 4.84 11.71
CA GLY A 140 13.12 4.86 10.26
C GLY A 140 14.27 5.61 9.59
N PHE A 141 14.68 5.15 8.41
CA PHE A 141 15.63 5.82 7.54
C PHE A 141 14.88 6.44 6.35
N VAL A 142 14.94 7.76 6.21
CA VAL A 142 14.39 8.49 5.05
C VAL A 142 15.46 8.55 3.96
N LEU A 143 15.14 8.06 2.76
CA LEU A 143 16.09 7.92 1.66
C LEU A 143 16.61 9.27 1.14
N ASP A 144 15.69 10.22 0.91
CA ASP A 144 16.00 11.54 0.38
C ASP A 144 15.27 12.60 1.23
N LYS A 145 15.99 13.14 2.22
CA LYS A 145 15.43 14.12 3.16
C LYS A 145 15.23 15.51 2.55
N GLU A 146 15.91 15.79 1.46
CA GLU A 146 15.91 17.10 0.81
C GLU A 146 14.76 17.22 -0.19
N ASN A 147 14.37 16.12 -0.83
CA ASN A 147 13.36 16.14 -1.88
C ASN A 147 12.19 15.18 -1.64
N ALA A 148 12.23 14.35 -0.58
CA ALA A 148 11.22 13.34 -0.29
C ALA A 148 10.89 12.45 -1.50
N ARG A 149 11.94 12.05 -2.24
CA ARG A 149 11.80 11.24 -3.46
C ARG A 149 11.21 9.86 -3.16
N ILE A 150 10.28 9.44 -4.01
CA ILE A 150 9.79 8.06 -4.06
C ILE A 150 10.69 7.26 -5.00
N ASP A 151 11.50 6.38 -4.44
CA ASP A 151 12.49 5.56 -5.13
C ASP A 151 12.66 4.21 -4.41
N GLN A 152 11.83 3.24 -4.79
CA GLN A 152 11.85 1.90 -4.18
C GLN A 152 13.15 1.16 -4.45
N ALA A 153 13.77 1.34 -5.63
CA ALA A 153 15.01 0.68 -5.99
C ALA A 153 16.18 1.19 -5.15
N GLY A 154 16.31 2.52 -5.03
CA GLY A 154 17.28 3.16 -4.13
C GLY A 154 17.02 2.77 -2.67
N GLY A 155 15.75 2.70 -2.26
CA GLY A 155 15.37 2.24 -0.92
C GLY A 155 15.79 0.80 -0.64
N LEU A 156 15.62 -0.11 -1.60
CA LEU A 156 16.03 -1.52 -1.46
C LEU A 156 17.55 -1.66 -1.37
N LEU A 157 18.30 -0.95 -2.23
CA LEU A 157 19.76 -0.92 -2.16
C LEU A 157 20.23 -0.40 -0.80
N ARG A 158 19.59 0.67 -0.31
CA ARG A 158 19.94 1.25 0.98
C ARG A 158 19.62 0.29 2.13
N ALA A 159 18.49 -0.40 2.09
CA ALA A 159 18.15 -1.42 3.09
C ALA A 159 19.20 -2.55 3.13
N TYR A 160 19.65 -3.02 1.96
CA TYR A 160 20.73 -4.01 1.88
C TYR A 160 22.05 -3.51 2.49
N GLU A 161 22.45 -2.26 2.22
CA GLU A 161 23.64 -1.63 2.80
C GLU A 161 23.56 -1.48 4.32
N LEU A 162 22.36 -1.27 4.85
CA LEU A 162 22.10 -1.23 6.30
C LEU A 162 22.15 -2.62 6.96
N GLY A 163 22.29 -3.70 6.17
CA GLY A 163 22.46 -5.07 6.66
C GLY A 163 21.23 -5.96 6.55
N TYR A 164 20.08 -5.42 6.11
CA TYR A 164 18.85 -6.19 5.94
C TYR A 164 18.95 -7.19 4.79
N ARG A 165 18.24 -8.31 4.91
CA ARG A 165 18.31 -9.45 3.97
C ARG A 165 16.93 -10.00 3.60
N ASN A 166 15.92 -9.86 4.44
CA ASN A 166 14.56 -10.32 4.21
C ASN A 166 13.62 -9.12 4.12
N ILE A 167 13.50 -8.52 2.94
CA ILE A 167 12.93 -7.17 2.80
C ILE A 167 11.58 -7.22 2.09
N ALA A 168 10.57 -6.52 2.62
CA ALA A 168 9.30 -6.30 1.91
C ALA A 168 9.24 -4.90 1.28
N VAL A 169 8.75 -4.81 0.05
CA VAL A 169 8.63 -3.55 -0.70
C VAL A 169 7.23 -3.39 -1.27
N SER A 170 6.61 -2.23 -1.04
CA SER A 170 5.35 -1.86 -1.67
C SER A 170 5.59 -1.27 -3.06
N VAL A 171 4.91 -1.79 -4.08
CA VAL A 171 5.14 -1.43 -5.49
C VAL A 171 3.83 -1.08 -6.19
N VAL A 172 3.86 -0.05 -7.04
CA VAL A 172 2.70 0.41 -7.82
C VAL A 172 2.93 0.33 -9.34
N SER A 173 4.15 0.04 -9.81
CA SER A 173 4.50 0.00 -11.23
C SER A 173 5.24 -1.28 -11.65
N PRO A 174 5.01 -1.82 -12.86
CA PRO A 174 5.74 -2.98 -13.37
C PRO A 174 7.23 -2.70 -13.60
N ALA A 175 7.59 -1.46 -13.93
CA ALA A 175 8.96 -1.05 -14.18
C ALA A 175 9.80 -1.14 -12.90
N ASP A 176 9.28 -0.64 -11.78
CA ASP A 176 9.97 -0.72 -10.49
C ASP A 176 10.05 -2.17 -10.00
N ALA A 177 8.99 -2.96 -10.17
CA ALA A 177 9.01 -4.39 -9.87
C ALA A 177 10.14 -5.13 -10.61
N GLY A 178 10.38 -4.77 -11.89
CA GLY A 178 11.49 -5.32 -12.67
C GLY A 178 12.86 -5.00 -12.08
N LYS A 179 13.11 -3.73 -11.75
CA LYS A 179 14.37 -3.28 -11.12
C LYS A 179 14.60 -3.96 -9.78
N LEU A 180 13.55 -4.06 -8.96
CA LEU A 180 13.62 -4.68 -7.64
C LEU A 180 13.98 -6.16 -7.71
N ARG A 181 13.40 -6.91 -8.67
CA ARG A 181 13.77 -8.33 -8.90
C ARG A 181 15.19 -8.51 -9.43
N LEU A 182 15.73 -7.55 -10.18
CA LEU A 182 17.14 -7.56 -10.58
C LEU A 182 18.05 -7.38 -9.35
N ILE A 183 17.75 -6.40 -8.50
CA ILE A 183 18.49 -6.15 -7.25
C ILE A 183 18.44 -7.38 -6.32
N GLU A 184 17.27 -8.02 -6.18
CA GLU A 184 17.09 -9.26 -5.41
C GLU A 184 18.13 -10.32 -5.82
N LYS A 185 18.23 -10.58 -7.14
CA LYS A 185 19.14 -11.56 -7.70
C LYS A 185 20.61 -11.14 -7.55
N GLU A 186 20.94 -9.87 -7.80
CA GLU A 186 22.32 -9.36 -7.74
C GLU A 186 22.88 -9.32 -6.32
N LYS A 187 22.03 -8.98 -5.34
CA LYS A 187 22.42 -8.84 -3.93
C LYS A 187 22.20 -10.12 -3.12
N ASN A 188 21.57 -11.14 -3.72
CA ASN A 188 21.22 -12.40 -3.08
C ASN A 188 20.51 -12.19 -1.74
N ILE A 189 19.42 -11.42 -1.80
CA ILE A 189 18.52 -11.14 -0.68
C ILE A 189 17.16 -11.80 -0.93
N GLU A 190 16.41 -12.02 0.14
CA GLU A 190 15.01 -12.43 0.03
C GLU A 190 14.13 -11.19 -0.08
N LEU A 191 13.43 -11.07 -1.21
CA LEU A 191 12.53 -9.95 -1.46
C LEU A 191 11.08 -10.43 -1.47
N ILE A 192 10.22 -9.65 -0.84
CA ILE A 192 8.77 -9.77 -0.93
C ILE A 192 8.19 -8.53 -1.58
N LEU A 193 7.54 -8.69 -2.72
CA LEU A 193 6.88 -7.59 -3.43
C LEU A 193 5.37 -7.60 -3.19
N ILE A 194 4.86 -6.46 -2.69
CA ILE A 194 3.43 -6.25 -2.43
C ILE A 194 2.90 -5.19 -3.39
N GLY A 195 2.06 -5.62 -4.34
CA GLY A 195 1.42 -4.75 -5.32
C GLY A 195 0.19 -4.04 -4.75
N ALA A 196 0.18 -2.72 -4.82
CA ALA A 196 -0.93 -1.87 -4.36
C ALA A 196 -1.37 -0.86 -5.44
N HIS A 197 -2.56 -0.29 -5.26
CA HIS A 197 -3.05 0.84 -6.06
C HIS A 197 -3.13 0.58 -7.59
N LEU A 198 -3.74 -0.55 -7.98
CA LEU A 198 -3.69 -1.06 -9.35
C LEU A 198 -4.93 -0.77 -10.21
N THR A 199 -5.76 0.18 -9.78
CA THR A 199 -6.98 0.57 -10.50
C THR A 199 -6.60 1.17 -11.86
N GLY A 200 -7.22 0.70 -12.94
CA GLY A 200 -6.99 1.22 -14.30
C GLY A 200 -5.67 0.77 -14.94
N ILE A 201 -5.00 -0.24 -14.37
CA ILE A 201 -3.79 -0.83 -14.96
C ILE A 201 -4.12 -1.56 -16.28
N ARG A 202 -3.31 -1.34 -17.31
CA ARG A 202 -3.56 -1.93 -18.63
C ARG A 202 -3.23 -3.42 -18.65
N SER A 203 -3.81 -4.17 -19.60
CA SER A 203 -3.64 -5.63 -19.63
C SER A 203 -2.18 -6.10 -19.72
N LYS A 204 -1.33 -5.40 -20.46
CA LYS A 204 0.09 -5.80 -20.61
C LYS A 204 0.83 -5.59 -19.28
N GLU A 205 0.70 -4.40 -18.72
CA GLU A 205 1.28 -4.00 -17.42
C GLU A 205 0.79 -4.91 -16.28
N ALA A 206 -0.50 -5.26 -16.27
CA ALA A 206 -1.08 -6.15 -15.27
C ALA A 206 -0.40 -7.52 -15.27
N ARG A 207 -0.20 -8.14 -16.45
CA ARG A 207 0.48 -9.44 -16.56
C ARG A 207 1.93 -9.34 -16.08
N GLU A 208 2.63 -8.31 -16.52
CA GLU A 208 4.03 -8.09 -16.15
C GLU A 208 4.22 -7.85 -14.65
N LEU A 209 3.28 -7.15 -14.01
CA LEU A 209 3.28 -6.92 -12.57
C LEU A 209 2.94 -8.19 -11.81
N ILE A 210 1.82 -8.85 -12.14
CA ILE A 210 1.38 -10.11 -11.49
C ILE A 210 2.50 -11.14 -11.47
N ALA A 211 3.22 -11.31 -12.58
CA ALA A 211 4.32 -12.26 -12.69
C ALA A 211 5.50 -11.99 -11.74
N LYS A 212 5.60 -10.78 -11.17
CA LYS A 212 6.68 -10.36 -10.28
C LYS A 212 6.24 -10.20 -8.82
N MET A 213 4.95 -10.24 -8.50
CA MET A 213 4.45 -9.97 -7.15
C MET A 213 4.40 -11.25 -6.30
N ASP A 214 4.59 -11.10 -5.00
CA ASP A 214 4.30 -12.15 -4.01
C ASP A 214 2.89 -11.99 -3.45
N ILE A 215 2.47 -10.74 -3.24
CA ILE A 215 1.13 -10.37 -2.81
C ILE A 215 0.63 -9.24 -3.71
N ILE A 216 -0.64 -9.26 -4.08
CA ILE A 216 -1.26 -8.20 -4.89
C ILE A 216 -2.68 -7.92 -4.43
N THR A 217 -3.07 -6.65 -4.37
CA THR A 217 -4.45 -6.26 -4.09
C THR A 217 -5.32 -6.29 -5.35
N GLY A 218 -6.58 -6.70 -5.21
CA GLY A 218 -7.55 -6.68 -6.31
C GLY A 218 -8.09 -5.29 -6.67
N CYS A 219 -8.12 -4.33 -5.72
CA CYS A 219 -8.70 -2.98 -5.85
C CYS A 219 -9.91 -2.90 -6.80
N ALA A 220 -10.11 -1.82 -7.57
CA ALA A 220 -11.10 -1.75 -8.65
C ALA A 220 -10.51 -2.18 -10.02
N SER A 221 -9.46 -3.01 -10.00
CA SER A 221 -8.70 -3.40 -11.18
C SER A 221 -9.34 -4.60 -11.87
N PHE A 222 -9.96 -4.38 -13.03
CA PHE A 222 -10.56 -5.47 -13.80
C PHE A 222 -9.49 -6.50 -14.23
N MET A 223 -8.37 -5.99 -14.73
CA MET A 223 -7.32 -6.84 -15.29
C MET A 223 -6.66 -7.72 -14.23
N VAL A 224 -6.37 -7.19 -13.04
CA VAL A 224 -5.78 -7.99 -11.95
C VAL A 224 -6.74 -9.10 -11.52
N ARG A 225 -8.00 -8.74 -11.25
CA ARG A 225 -9.05 -9.68 -10.82
C ARG A 225 -9.27 -10.83 -11.80
N ARG A 226 -9.14 -10.58 -13.10
CA ARG A 226 -9.32 -11.59 -14.15
C ARG A 226 -8.08 -12.48 -14.34
N LEU A 227 -6.89 -11.90 -14.29
CA LEU A 227 -5.65 -12.57 -14.68
C LEU A 227 -4.97 -13.33 -13.53
N VAL A 228 -5.22 -12.92 -12.29
CA VAL A 228 -4.56 -13.49 -11.11
C VAL A 228 -4.90 -14.97 -10.93
N ARG A 229 -3.91 -15.76 -10.48
CA ARG A 229 -4.06 -17.18 -10.11
C ARG A 229 -3.42 -17.39 -8.74
N PRO A 230 -4.11 -16.98 -7.66
CA PRO A 230 -3.49 -16.92 -6.34
C PRO A 230 -3.47 -18.29 -5.66
N VAL A 231 -2.45 -18.50 -4.82
CA VAL A 231 -2.35 -19.67 -3.93
C VAL A 231 -3.13 -19.47 -2.63
N LEU A 232 -3.45 -18.21 -2.29
CA LEU A 232 -4.33 -17.84 -1.19
C LEU A 232 -5.00 -16.50 -1.49
N GLN A 233 -6.26 -16.36 -1.09
CA GLN A 233 -7.03 -15.12 -1.17
C GLN A 233 -7.56 -14.76 0.23
N ALA A 234 -7.31 -13.54 0.69
CA ALA A 234 -7.92 -12.98 1.89
C ALA A 234 -8.94 -11.90 1.53
N GLY A 235 -10.20 -12.10 1.96
CA GLY A 235 -11.32 -11.23 1.65
C GLY A 235 -11.95 -11.49 0.26
N THR A 236 -13.14 -10.94 0.02
CA THR A 236 -13.87 -11.10 -1.26
C THR A 236 -14.26 -9.77 -1.92
N SER A 237 -14.29 -8.67 -1.15
CA SER A 237 -14.65 -7.34 -1.64
C SER A 237 -13.47 -6.64 -2.30
N VAL A 238 -12.41 -6.37 -1.53
CA VAL A 238 -11.10 -5.87 -2.01
C VAL A 238 -10.05 -6.87 -1.52
N PRO A 239 -9.85 -7.97 -2.24
CA PRO A 239 -9.05 -9.08 -1.76
C PRO A 239 -7.55 -8.78 -1.82
N MET A 240 -6.82 -9.35 -0.86
CA MET A 240 -5.37 -9.53 -0.95
C MET A 240 -5.10 -10.94 -1.49
N PHE A 241 -4.35 -11.03 -2.58
CA PHE A 241 -4.01 -12.27 -3.26
C PHE A 241 -2.54 -12.61 -3.03
N ALA A 242 -2.24 -13.75 -2.43
CA ALA A 242 -0.88 -14.30 -2.44
C ALA A 242 -0.65 -15.10 -3.73
N LEU A 243 0.44 -14.81 -4.42
CA LEU A 243 0.84 -15.46 -5.67
C LEU A 243 1.98 -16.44 -5.48
N THR A 244 2.74 -16.29 -4.40
CA THR A 244 3.86 -17.16 -4.03
C THR A 244 3.63 -17.78 -2.66
N GLN A 245 4.42 -18.79 -2.34
CA GLN A 245 4.38 -19.44 -1.02
C GLN A 245 4.81 -18.46 0.10
N LYS A 246 5.83 -17.62 -0.13
CA LYS A 246 6.22 -16.54 0.79
C LYS A 246 5.07 -15.56 1.05
N GLY A 247 4.38 -15.12 0.00
CA GLY A 247 3.21 -14.26 0.13
C GLY A 247 2.07 -14.92 0.91
N LYS A 248 1.86 -16.22 0.73
CA LYS A 248 0.85 -17.00 1.47
C LYS A 248 1.16 -17.04 2.96
N GLU A 249 2.41 -17.28 3.32
CA GLU A 249 2.87 -17.31 4.71
C GLU A 249 2.61 -15.99 5.42
N MET A 250 2.95 -14.85 4.81
CA MET A 250 2.67 -13.54 5.41
C MET A 250 1.17 -13.28 5.64
N ILE A 251 0.31 -13.66 4.69
CA ILE A 251 -1.14 -13.46 4.86
C ILE A 251 -1.70 -14.38 5.95
N ILE A 252 -1.24 -15.63 6.03
CA ILE A 252 -1.63 -16.56 7.11
C ILE A 252 -1.14 -16.04 8.46
N GLU A 253 0.07 -15.50 8.53
CA GLU A 253 0.60 -14.92 9.76
C GLU A 253 -0.27 -13.73 10.20
N ARG A 254 -0.67 -12.86 9.26
CA ARG A 254 -1.65 -11.80 9.55
C ARG A 254 -2.98 -12.35 10.04
N ALA A 255 -3.44 -13.48 9.51
CA ALA A 255 -4.70 -14.10 9.91
C ALA A 255 -4.72 -14.53 11.39
N LYS A 256 -3.57 -14.89 11.97
CA LYS A 256 -3.45 -15.26 13.39
C LYS A 256 -3.71 -14.10 14.35
N GLU A 257 -3.52 -12.86 13.90
CA GLU A 257 -3.68 -11.62 14.68
C GLU A 257 -5.09 -11.01 14.58
N ILE A 258 -6.03 -11.67 13.91
CA ILE A 258 -7.38 -11.17 13.72
C ILE A 258 -8.31 -11.85 14.72
N ASP A 259 -8.91 -11.07 15.61
CA ASP A 259 -9.81 -11.58 16.66
C ASP A 259 -11.11 -12.18 16.11
N SER A 260 -11.61 -11.63 14.99
CA SER A 260 -12.84 -12.13 14.38
C SER A 260 -12.62 -13.53 13.78
N PRO A 261 -13.54 -14.50 13.96
CA PRO A 261 -13.39 -15.84 13.40
C PRO A 261 -13.12 -15.84 11.89
N ILE A 262 -12.21 -16.72 11.45
CA ILE A 262 -11.82 -16.88 10.05
C ILE A 262 -12.24 -18.26 9.53
N LEU A 263 -12.94 -18.28 8.40
CA LEU A 263 -13.23 -19.51 7.66
C LEU A 263 -12.12 -19.77 6.63
N THR A 264 -11.49 -20.93 6.70
CA THR A 264 -10.52 -21.42 5.71
C THR A 264 -11.08 -22.63 4.97
N SER A 265 -11.11 -22.57 3.64
CA SER A 265 -11.54 -23.67 2.79
C SER A 265 -10.73 -23.67 1.50
N THR A 266 -10.56 -24.84 0.89
CA THR A 266 -10.09 -24.96 -0.49
C THR A 266 -11.20 -24.52 -1.46
N ALA A 267 -10.84 -23.83 -2.54
CA ALA A 267 -11.75 -23.42 -3.61
C ALA A 267 -10.97 -23.13 -4.90
N GLN A 268 -11.66 -23.05 -6.04
CA GLN A 268 -11.08 -22.42 -7.22
C GLN A 268 -11.00 -20.90 -7.00
N LEU A 269 -9.79 -20.35 -7.09
CA LEU A 269 -9.53 -18.92 -6.86
C LEU A 269 -9.29 -18.18 -8.19
N PRO A 270 -9.63 -16.88 -8.28
CA PRO A 270 -10.19 -16.04 -7.21
C PRO A 270 -11.71 -16.15 -7.05
N VAL A 271 -12.22 -16.04 -5.82
CA VAL A 271 -13.65 -15.96 -5.50
C VAL A 271 -14.08 -14.50 -5.44
N LEU A 272 -14.81 -14.05 -6.46
CA LEU A 272 -15.16 -12.64 -6.66
C LEU A 272 -16.68 -12.45 -6.89
N PRO A 273 -17.51 -12.47 -5.83
CA PRO A 273 -18.95 -12.28 -5.98
C PRO A 273 -19.28 -10.89 -6.54
N GLU A 274 -20.03 -10.81 -7.64
CA GLU A 274 -20.28 -9.57 -8.38
C GLU A 274 -20.86 -8.42 -7.52
N HIS A 275 -21.74 -8.73 -6.57
CA HIS A 275 -22.35 -7.77 -5.64
C HIS A 275 -21.36 -7.19 -4.61
N LYS A 276 -20.17 -7.78 -4.47
CA LYS A 276 -19.12 -7.32 -3.54
C LYS A 276 -17.98 -6.58 -4.24
N GLN A 277 -18.00 -6.45 -5.57
CA GLN A 277 -16.90 -5.83 -6.31
C GLN A 277 -17.13 -4.34 -6.54
N PRO A 278 -16.06 -3.51 -6.56
CA PRO A 278 -16.15 -2.11 -7.00
C PRO A 278 -16.76 -1.98 -8.40
N ARG A 279 -17.43 -0.86 -8.70
CA ARG A 279 -18.11 -0.62 -9.98
C ARG A 279 -17.96 0.84 -10.46
N PRO A 280 -17.78 1.09 -11.77
CA PRO A 280 -17.26 0.13 -12.73
C PRO A 280 -15.85 -0.32 -12.33
N MET A 281 -15.42 -1.48 -12.83
CA MET A 281 -14.01 -1.85 -12.77
C MET A 281 -13.30 -1.24 -13.99
N SER A 282 -12.09 -0.76 -13.78
CA SER A 282 -11.23 -0.13 -14.80
C SER A 282 -9.97 -0.95 -15.04
#